data_AF-A0A958BGP1-F1
#
_entry.id   AF-A0A958BGP1-F1
#
_cell.length_a   1.000
_cell.length_b   1.000
_cell.length_c   1.000
_cell.angle_alpha   90.00
_cell.angle_beta   90.00
_cell.angle_gamma   90.00
#
_symmetry.space_group_name_H-M   'P 1'
#
loop_
_entity.id
_entity.type
_entity.pdbx_description
1 polymer ?
#
loop_
_entity_poly.entity_id
_entity_poly.type
_entity_poly.pdbx_seq_one_letter_code
_entity_poly.pdbx_strand_id
1 'polypeptide(L)'
;LEDSYGMPPSQLAAEWEAWLPRYLDGGWRQHALYSADLGSAEDLMRRGDFAAAAMQLSSTVSLLESIDPVAAEAARERLSDAEAGLAARRRAGEAAAALQAGRYAEAAEDGEAALEGLTRLGDEPGSAYATALLERARMGVAAEADLDRARRLPAWRVAEARQAGHRAMQGFAKIGNTAAAGRARDRVVELDRRQAPLGWALTLVGLALIARSLRRRLATGAAA
;
A
#
# COMPACT_ATOMS: atom_id res chain seq x y z
N LEU A 1 5.23 46.72 36.73
CA LEU A 1 6.50 45.94 36.77
C LEU A 1 6.52 45.05 38.00
N GLU A 2 6.35 45.61 39.20
CA GLU A 2 6.08 44.81 40.43
C GLU A 2 4.86 43.90 40.27
N ASP A 3 3.75 44.42 39.73
CA ASP A 3 2.52 43.64 39.52
C ASP A 3 2.64 42.52 38.47
N SER A 4 3.65 42.54 37.60
CA SER A 4 3.81 41.56 36.51
C SER A 4 4.82 40.46 36.83
N TYR A 5 5.83 40.75 37.66
CA TYR A 5 6.93 39.83 37.97
C TYR A 5 7.02 39.45 39.45
N GLY A 6 6.18 40.06 40.32
CA GLY A 6 6.15 39.75 41.75
C GLY A 6 7.42 40.13 42.51
N MET A 7 8.28 40.99 41.94
CA MET A 7 9.55 41.41 42.54
C MET A 7 9.75 42.93 42.45
N PRO A 8 10.42 43.54 43.45
CA PRO A 8 10.81 44.94 43.40
C PRO A 8 11.74 45.24 42.21
N PRO A 9 11.63 46.41 41.55
CA PRO A 9 12.45 46.75 40.39
C PRO A 9 13.96 46.75 40.68
N SER A 10 14.34 47.07 41.92
CA SER A 10 15.73 47.06 42.38
C SER A 10 16.32 45.65 42.45
N GLN A 11 15.51 44.65 42.80
CA GLN A 11 15.93 43.25 42.83
C GLN A 11 16.11 42.72 41.42
N LEU A 12 15.20 43.08 40.51
CA LEU A 12 15.27 42.70 39.10
C LEU A 12 16.49 43.32 38.40
N ALA A 13 16.84 44.57 38.73
CA ALA A 13 18.06 45.22 38.25
C ALA A 13 19.33 44.52 38.76
N ALA A 14 19.38 44.16 40.05
CA ALA A 14 20.53 43.46 40.63
C ALA A 14 20.72 42.06 40.03
N GLU A 15 19.63 41.32 39.81
CA GLU A 15 19.68 40.00 39.15
C GLU A 15 20.12 40.12 37.68
N TRP A 16 19.64 41.14 36.97
CA TRP A 16 20.07 41.42 35.60
C TRP A 16 21.56 41.76 35.52
N GLU A 17 22.05 42.61 36.43
CA GLU A 17 23.45 43.03 36.49
C GLU A 17 24.38 41.88 36.90
N ALA A 18 23.92 40.97 37.76
CA ALA A 18 24.64 39.74 38.11
C ALA A 18 24.66 38.71 36.97
N TRP A 19 23.64 38.69 36.12
CA TRP A 19 23.55 37.79 34.96
C TRP A 19 24.35 38.31 33.75
N LEU A 20 24.47 39.64 33.60
CA LEU A 20 25.08 40.33 32.45
C LEU A 20 26.49 39.83 32.09
N PRO A 21 27.43 39.64 33.04
CA PRO A 21 28.79 39.20 32.70
C PRO A 21 28.78 37.82 32.03
N ARG A 22 27.97 36.89 32.55
CA ARG A 22 27.83 35.54 31.95
C ARG A 22 27.19 35.60 30.56
N TYR A 23 26.21 36.48 30.37
CA TYR A 23 25.62 36.70 29.06
C TYR A 23 26.66 37.25 28.08
N LEU A 24 27.38 38.31 28.45
CA LEU A 24 28.39 38.99 27.62
C LEU A 24 29.64 38.14 27.34
N ASP A 25 30.01 37.23 28.26
CA ASP A 25 31.08 36.23 28.09
C ASP A 25 30.69 35.09 27.12
N GLY A 26 29.61 35.27 26.35
CA GLY A 26 29.19 34.35 25.30
C GLY A 26 28.03 33.44 25.69
N GLY A 27 27.47 33.54 26.90
CA GLY A 27 26.26 32.83 27.31
C GLY A 27 25.05 33.15 26.42
N TRP A 28 25.02 34.33 25.79
CA TRP A 28 24.01 34.68 24.79
C TRP A 28 24.06 33.80 23.53
N ARG A 29 25.24 33.33 23.14
CA ARG A 29 25.41 32.42 22.01
C ARG A 29 24.83 31.05 22.34
N GLN A 30 25.06 30.56 23.56
CA GLN A 30 24.54 29.27 24.06
C GLN A 30 23.01 29.18 24.08
N HIS A 31 22.29 30.25 24.43
CA HIS A 31 20.85 30.17 24.65
C HIS A 31 19.95 30.60 23.48
N ALA A 32 20.41 31.48 22.58
CA ALA A 32 19.57 32.01 21.50
C ALA A 32 19.90 31.47 20.10
N LEU A 33 21.05 30.80 19.94
CA LEU A 33 21.53 30.30 18.64
C LEU A 33 21.79 28.79 18.58
N TYR A 34 21.87 28.07 19.72
CA TYR A 34 22.33 26.68 19.76
C TYR A 34 21.35 25.64 20.28
N SER A 35 20.16 25.99 20.79
CA SER A 35 19.07 25.00 20.79
C SER A 35 18.62 24.87 19.34
N ALA A 36 19.21 23.93 18.61
CA ALA A 36 18.79 23.66 17.23
C ALA A 36 17.29 23.39 17.24
N ASP A 37 16.52 24.32 16.70
CA ASP A 37 15.09 24.17 16.56
C ASP A 37 14.84 23.07 15.51
N LEU A 38 14.61 21.86 16.00
CA LEU A 38 14.24 20.72 15.16
C LEU A 38 12.81 20.87 14.62
N GLY A 39 12.02 21.82 15.13
CA GLY A 39 10.62 22.02 14.78
C GLY A 39 10.39 22.23 13.29
N SER A 40 11.28 22.95 12.60
CA SER A 40 11.18 23.11 11.14
C SER A 40 11.35 21.78 10.38
N ALA A 41 12.21 20.88 10.84
CA ALA A 41 12.38 19.57 10.23
C ALA A 41 11.21 18.65 10.57
N GLU A 42 10.71 18.72 11.81
CA GLU A 42 9.49 18.04 12.25
C GLU A 42 8.26 18.47 11.43
N ASP A 43 8.13 19.76 11.12
CA ASP A 43 7.09 20.29 10.24
C ASP A 43 7.16 19.71 8.83
N LEU A 44 8.37 19.59 8.28
CA LEU A 44 8.58 18.94 6.99
C LEU A 44 8.16 17.46 7.06
N MET A 45 8.56 16.73 8.10
CA MET A 45 8.14 15.33 8.29
C MET A 45 6.62 15.20 8.44
N ARG A 46 5.96 16.09 9.19
CA ARG A 46 4.49 16.11 9.34
C ARG A 46 3.76 16.38 8.03
N ARG A 47 4.36 17.13 7.11
CA ARG A 47 3.86 17.32 5.73
C ARG A 47 4.22 16.15 4.80
N GLY A 48 5.03 15.21 5.26
CA GLY A 48 5.55 14.10 4.48
C GLY A 48 6.73 14.49 3.56
N ASP A 49 7.32 15.67 3.73
CA ASP A 49 8.48 16.17 2.98
C ASP A 49 9.80 15.59 3.54
N PHE A 50 9.88 14.25 3.64
CA PHE A 50 11.02 13.55 4.25
C PHE A 50 12.37 13.85 3.60
N ALA A 51 12.39 14.16 2.30
CA ALA A 51 13.63 14.51 1.59
C ALA A 51 14.21 15.85 2.08
N ALA A 52 13.35 16.86 2.19
CA ALA A 52 13.74 18.16 2.70
C ALA A 52 14.12 18.09 4.19
N ALA A 53 13.35 17.32 4.98
CA ALA A 53 13.67 17.07 6.38
C ALA A 53 15.05 16.41 6.54
N ALA A 54 15.35 15.36 5.77
CA ALA A 54 16.64 14.66 5.83
C ALA A 54 17.81 15.58 5.46
N MET A 55 17.69 16.39 4.41
CA MET A 55 18.75 17.37 4.04
C MET A 55 18.99 18.40 5.15
N GLN A 56 17.91 18.93 5.74
CA GLN A 56 18.01 19.89 6.83
C GLN A 56 18.63 19.25 8.08
N LEU A 57 18.16 18.07 8.48
CA LEU A 57 18.65 17.36 9.65
C LEU A 57 20.11 16.93 9.50
N SER A 58 20.53 16.47 8.32
CA SER A 58 21.94 16.15 8.05
C SER A 58 22.85 17.37 8.29
N SER A 59 22.43 18.54 7.80
CA SER A 59 23.15 19.81 8.02
C SER A 59 23.20 20.19 9.51
N THR A 60 22.08 20.01 10.22
CA THR A 60 21.96 20.29 11.66
C THR A 60 22.83 19.36 12.50
N VAL A 61 22.88 18.06 12.18
CA VAL A 61 23.74 17.09 12.87
C VAL A 61 25.20 17.52 12.79
N SER A 62 25.70 17.81 11.58
CA SER A 62 27.10 18.23 11.39
C SER A 62 27.45 19.51 12.16
N LEU A 63 26.50 20.44 12.32
CA LEU A 63 26.71 21.65 13.11
C LEU A 63 26.77 21.34 14.62
N LEU A 64 25.89 20.46 15.11
CA LEU A 64 25.74 20.18 16.54
C LEU A 64 26.82 19.24 17.09
N GLU A 65 27.43 18.39 16.26
CA GLU A 65 28.44 17.41 16.69
C GLU A 65 29.55 17.99 17.56
N SER A 66 30.04 19.20 17.24
CA SER A 66 31.09 19.88 18.02
C SER A 66 30.58 20.80 19.13
N ILE A 67 29.29 21.14 19.12
CA ILE A 67 28.71 22.22 19.96
C ILE A 67 27.87 21.63 21.09
N ASP A 68 26.99 20.69 20.76
CA ASP A 68 26.07 20.02 21.68
C ASP A 68 25.85 18.58 21.22
N PRO A 69 26.66 17.61 21.73
CA PRO A 69 26.55 16.21 21.35
C PRO A 69 25.21 15.57 21.68
N VAL A 70 24.52 16.05 22.72
CA VAL A 70 23.21 15.52 23.13
C VAL A 70 22.15 15.95 22.11
N ALA A 71 22.15 17.23 21.71
CA ALA A 71 21.28 17.71 20.65
C ALA A 71 21.60 17.06 19.29
N ALA A 72 22.88 16.78 19.01
CA ALA A 72 23.30 16.06 17.82
C ALA A 72 22.73 14.64 17.75
N GLU A 73 22.63 13.93 18.89
CA GLU A 73 21.99 12.60 18.96
C GLU A 73 20.51 12.67 18.62
N ALA A 74 19.78 13.62 19.22
CA ALA A 74 18.37 13.83 18.92
C ALA A 74 18.14 14.16 17.43
N ALA A 75 19.00 15.00 16.83
CA ALA A 75 18.95 15.30 15.40
C ALA A 75 19.23 14.06 14.52
N ARG A 76 20.16 13.18 14.94
CA ARG A 76 20.46 11.91 14.24
C ARG A 76 19.29 10.92 14.29
N GLU A 77 18.60 10.83 15.43
CA GLU A 77 17.38 10.02 15.54
C GLU A 77 16.31 10.51 14.56
N ARG A 78 16.06 11.83 14.49
CA ARG A 78 15.09 12.39 13.53
C ARG A 78 15.53 12.23 12.08
N LEU A 79 16.84 12.31 11.80
CA LEU A 79 17.38 12.06 10.46
C LEU A 79 17.08 10.61 10.04
N SER A 80 17.32 9.64 10.94
CA SER A 80 17.00 8.24 10.71
C SER A 80 15.52 8.02 10.40
N ASP A 81 14.63 8.70 11.13
CA ASP A 81 13.19 8.64 10.85
C ASP A 81 12.82 9.24 9.48
N ALA A 82 13.43 10.37 9.10
CA ALA A 82 13.22 10.96 7.78
C ALA A 82 13.71 10.03 6.65
N GLU A 83 14.88 9.41 6.81
CA GLU A 83 15.41 8.42 5.87
C GLU A 83 14.51 7.18 5.75
N ALA A 84 13.97 6.71 6.88
CA ALA A 84 13.00 5.62 6.89
C ALA A 84 11.70 6.00 6.16
N GLY A 85 11.24 7.26 6.29
CA GLY A 85 10.10 7.78 5.55
C GLY A 85 10.35 7.81 4.04
N LEU A 86 11.56 8.21 3.61
CA LEU A 86 11.97 8.15 2.20
C LEU A 86 11.98 6.72 1.67
N ALA A 87 12.53 5.77 2.44
CA ALA A 87 12.54 4.37 2.06
C ALA A 87 11.12 3.81 1.91
N ALA A 88 10.20 4.15 2.82
CA ALA A 88 8.80 3.74 2.76
C ALA A 88 8.08 4.34 1.55
N ARG A 89 8.32 5.61 1.21
CA ARG A 89 7.78 6.23 -0.03
C ARG A 89 8.32 5.60 -1.30
N ARG A 90 9.60 5.23 -1.32
CA ARG A 90 10.19 4.48 -2.44
C ARG A 90 9.49 3.13 -2.62
N ARG A 91 9.26 2.38 -1.54
CA ARG A 91 8.48 1.13 -1.55
C ARG A 91 7.06 1.33 -2.10
N ALA A 92 6.37 2.41 -1.71
CA ALA A 92 5.06 2.73 -2.28
C ALA A 92 5.14 2.97 -3.80
N GLY A 93 6.20 3.65 -4.28
CA GLY A 93 6.46 3.83 -5.70
C GLY A 93 6.74 2.51 -6.44
N GLU A 94 7.53 1.62 -5.83
CA GLU A 94 7.82 0.26 -6.34
C GLU A 94 6.54 -0.58 -6.42
N ALA A 95 5.69 -0.53 -5.39
CA ALA A 95 4.37 -1.18 -5.38
C ALA A 95 3.48 -0.68 -6.52
N ALA A 96 3.44 0.63 -6.76
CA ALA A 96 2.68 1.21 -7.87
C ALA A 96 3.21 0.75 -9.24
N ALA A 97 4.53 0.71 -9.43
CA ALA A 97 5.15 0.22 -10.65
C ALA A 97 4.89 -1.28 -10.86
N ALA A 98 4.97 -2.09 -9.80
CA ALA A 98 4.67 -3.51 -9.83
C ALA A 98 3.20 -3.78 -10.19
N LEU A 99 2.24 -3.00 -9.65
CA LEU A 99 0.83 -3.06 -10.05
C LEU A 99 0.63 -2.81 -11.55
N GLN A 100 1.29 -1.79 -12.09
CA GLN A 100 1.22 -1.46 -13.53
C GLN A 100 1.80 -2.58 -14.40
N ALA A 101 2.87 -3.23 -13.93
CA ALA A 101 3.48 -4.39 -14.58
C ALA A 101 2.68 -5.70 -14.40
N GLY A 102 1.62 -5.69 -13.60
CA GLY A 102 0.84 -6.89 -13.28
C GLY A 102 1.55 -7.86 -12.33
N ARG A 103 2.58 -7.41 -11.60
CA ARG A 103 3.31 -8.18 -10.59
C ARG A 103 2.67 -7.99 -9.22
N TYR A 104 1.48 -8.56 -9.02
CA TYR A 104 0.64 -8.23 -7.87
C TYR A 104 1.18 -8.72 -6.53
N ALA A 105 1.90 -9.86 -6.51
CA ALA A 105 2.52 -10.36 -5.28
C ALA A 105 3.64 -9.43 -4.79
N GLU A 106 4.55 -9.04 -5.68
CA GLU A 106 5.61 -8.05 -5.40
C GLU A 106 4.98 -6.72 -4.95
N ALA A 107 3.93 -6.25 -5.65
CA ALA A 107 3.24 -5.03 -5.26
C ALA A 107 2.59 -5.10 -3.87
N ALA A 108 2.12 -6.27 -3.44
CA ALA A 108 1.53 -6.45 -2.11
C ALA A 108 2.62 -6.40 -1.04
N GLU A 109 3.77 -7.03 -1.26
CA GLU A 109 4.91 -6.99 -0.34
C GLU A 109 5.43 -5.55 -0.16
N ASP A 110 5.69 -4.85 -1.26
CA ASP A 110 6.16 -3.46 -1.22
C ASP A 110 5.11 -2.51 -0.61
N GLY A 111 3.82 -2.72 -0.92
CA GLY A 111 2.73 -1.93 -0.36
C GLY A 111 2.57 -2.12 1.14
N GLU A 112 2.78 -3.33 1.65
CA GLU A 112 2.74 -3.66 3.08
C GLU A 112 3.93 -3.03 3.83
N ALA A 113 5.15 -3.18 3.29
CA ALA A 113 6.34 -2.55 3.85
C ALA A 113 6.24 -1.01 3.86
N ALA A 114 5.68 -0.41 2.81
CA ALA A 114 5.41 1.02 2.76
C ALA A 114 4.39 1.46 3.81
N LEU A 115 3.28 0.72 3.94
CA LEU A 115 2.23 1.02 4.91
C LEU A 115 2.75 0.97 6.35
N GLU A 116 3.51 -0.08 6.70
CA GLU A 116 4.12 -0.21 8.02
C GLU A 116 5.05 0.97 8.32
N GLY A 117 5.95 1.30 7.39
CA GLY A 117 6.89 2.40 7.55
C GLY A 117 6.21 3.76 7.72
N LEU A 118 5.20 4.07 6.90
CA LEU A 118 4.49 5.36 6.94
C LEU A 118 3.58 5.47 8.16
N THR A 119 2.96 4.37 8.60
CA THR A 119 2.12 4.34 9.81
C THR A 119 2.95 4.56 11.06
N ARG A 120 4.13 3.92 11.16
CA ARG A 120 5.07 4.13 12.27
C ARG A 120 5.47 5.60 12.41
N LEU A 121 5.58 6.32 11.30
CA LEU A 121 5.97 7.73 11.24
C LEU A 121 4.79 8.71 11.35
N GLY A 122 3.54 8.21 11.37
CA GLY A 122 2.35 9.05 11.40
C GLY A 122 2.06 9.84 10.11
N ASP A 123 2.59 9.41 8.96
CA ASP A 123 2.26 10.01 7.64
C ASP A 123 0.90 9.50 7.15
N GLU A 124 -0.18 10.08 7.69
CA GLU A 124 -1.56 9.68 7.36
C GLU A 124 -1.85 9.69 5.84
N PRO A 125 -1.52 10.75 5.07
CA PRO A 125 -1.69 10.72 3.62
C PRO A 125 -0.90 9.60 2.94
N GLY A 126 0.36 9.39 3.35
CA GLY A 126 1.22 8.32 2.85
C GLY A 126 0.66 6.93 3.13
N SER A 127 0.21 6.68 4.36
CA SER A 127 -0.40 5.42 4.78
C SER A 127 -1.70 5.13 4.04
N ALA A 128 -2.55 6.14 3.83
CA ALA A 128 -3.77 5.99 3.04
C ALA A 128 -3.46 5.59 1.58
N TYR A 129 -2.44 6.21 0.98
CA TYR A 129 -1.98 5.84 -0.37
C TYR A 129 -1.43 4.42 -0.43
N ALA A 130 -0.55 4.03 0.50
CA ALA A 130 0.00 2.68 0.58
C ALA A 130 -1.09 1.62 0.81
N THR A 131 -2.09 1.92 1.65
CA THR A 131 -3.26 1.06 1.87
C THR A 131 -4.01 0.79 0.57
N ALA A 132 -4.31 1.84 -0.21
CA ALA A 132 -5.01 1.69 -1.49
C ALA A 132 -4.20 0.86 -2.51
N LEU A 133 -2.86 0.99 -2.53
CA LEU A 133 -2.00 0.14 -3.35
C LEU A 133 -2.06 -1.32 -2.90
N LEU A 134 -1.91 -1.57 -1.61
CA LEU A 134 -1.93 -2.91 -1.02
C LEU A 134 -3.26 -3.62 -1.26
N GLU A 135 -4.39 -2.93 -1.10
CA GLU A 135 -5.72 -3.48 -1.40
C GLU A 135 -5.85 -3.89 -2.88
N ARG A 136 -5.39 -3.03 -3.80
CA ARG A 136 -5.39 -3.34 -5.24
C ARG A 136 -4.49 -4.53 -5.56
N ALA A 137 -3.32 -4.61 -4.93
CA ALA A 137 -2.38 -5.71 -5.10
C ALA A 137 -2.98 -7.03 -4.60
N ARG A 138 -3.58 -7.03 -3.40
CA ARG A 138 -4.28 -8.20 -2.83
C ARG A 138 -5.45 -8.66 -3.70
N MET A 139 -6.22 -7.73 -4.27
CA MET A 139 -7.26 -8.06 -5.27
C MET A 139 -6.66 -8.72 -6.52
N GLY A 140 -5.52 -8.23 -7.00
CA GLY A 140 -4.78 -8.81 -8.12
C GLY A 140 -4.31 -10.24 -7.83
N VAL A 141 -3.69 -10.48 -6.67
CA VAL A 141 -3.26 -11.82 -6.22
C VAL A 141 -4.44 -12.79 -6.14
N ALA A 142 -5.57 -12.36 -5.58
CA ALA A 142 -6.78 -13.18 -5.51
C ALA A 142 -7.32 -13.52 -6.91
N ALA A 143 -7.30 -12.56 -7.84
CA ALA A 143 -7.72 -12.77 -9.21
C ALA A 143 -6.79 -13.75 -9.96
N GLU A 144 -5.47 -13.68 -9.74
CA GLU A 144 -4.51 -14.64 -10.27
C GLU A 144 -4.75 -16.04 -9.72
N ALA A 145 -4.99 -16.17 -8.41
CA ALA A 145 -5.29 -17.46 -7.78
C ALA A 145 -6.58 -18.09 -8.36
N ASP A 146 -7.62 -17.29 -8.62
CA ASP A 146 -8.84 -17.77 -9.27
C ASP A 146 -8.61 -18.17 -10.73
N LEU A 147 -7.80 -17.43 -11.49
CA LEU A 147 -7.44 -17.80 -12.87
C LEU A 147 -6.64 -19.11 -12.90
N ASP A 148 -5.70 -19.28 -11.98
CA ASP A 148 -4.91 -20.49 -11.84
C ASP A 148 -5.76 -21.69 -11.42
N ARG A 149 -6.71 -21.49 -10.51
CA ARG A 149 -7.72 -22.51 -10.16
C ARG A 149 -8.52 -22.92 -11.40
N ALA A 150 -8.98 -21.96 -12.21
CA ALA A 150 -9.70 -22.23 -13.46
C ALA A 150 -8.84 -23.02 -14.49
N ARG A 151 -7.53 -22.87 -14.46
CA ARG A 151 -6.59 -23.62 -15.32
C ARG A 151 -6.36 -25.05 -14.84
N ARG A 152 -6.25 -25.26 -13.53
CA ARG A 152 -5.92 -26.57 -12.93
C ARG A 152 -7.12 -27.51 -12.78
N LEU A 153 -8.34 -26.98 -12.78
CA LEU A 153 -9.55 -27.81 -12.65
C LEU A 153 -9.69 -28.80 -13.82
N PRO A 154 -10.05 -30.07 -13.54
CA PRO A 154 -10.20 -31.09 -14.56
C PRO A 154 -11.41 -30.83 -15.47
N ALA A 155 -11.41 -31.42 -16.66
CA ALA A 155 -12.41 -31.19 -17.70
C ALA A 155 -13.86 -31.54 -17.31
N TRP A 156 -14.09 -32.34 -16.26
CA TRP A 156 -15.43 -32.62 -15.75
C TRP A 156 -15.94 -31.56 -14.75
N ARG A 157 -15.08 -30.66 -14.23
CA ARG A 157 -15.43 -29.53 -13.33
C ARG A 157 -15.54 -28.19 -14.06
N VAL A 158 -16.01 -28.17 -15.31
CA VAL A 158 -16.03 -26.93 -16.10
C VAL A 158 -16.87 -25.82 -15.48
N ALA A 159 -18.02 -26.15 -14.86
CA ALA A 159 -18.86 -25.13 -14.24
C ALA A 159 -18.10 -24.31 -13.18
N GLU A 160 -17.30 -24.98 -12.37
CA GLU A 160 -16.46 -24.35 -11.36
C GLU A 160 -15.27 -23.61 -11.99
N ALA A 161 -14.66 -24.18 -13.03
CA ALA A 161 -13.59 -23.49 -13.77
C ALA A 161 -14.10 -22.20 -14.43
N ARG A 162 -15.33 -22.20 -14.96
CA ARG A 162 -16.01 -21.02 -15.51
C ARG A 162 -16.26 -19.98 -14.41
N GLN A 163 -16.79 -20.40 -13.27
CA GLN A 163 -17.04 -19.49 -12.15
C GLN A 163 -15.75 -18.83 -11.65
N ALA A 164 -14.66 -19.61 -11.50
CA ALA A 164 -13.35 -19.09 -11.13
C ALA A 164 -12.79 -18.12 -12.20
N GLY A 165 -12.93 -18.44 -13.48
CA GLY A 165 -12.53 -17.54 -14.57
C GLY A 165 -13.30 -16.20 -14.57
N HIS A 166 -14.61 -16.22 -14.29
CA HIS A 166 -15.40 -15.00 -14.15
C HIS A 166 -15.00 -14.16 -12.94
N ARG A 167 -14.71 -14.78 -11.79
CA ARG A 167 -14.21 -14.06 -10.62
C ARG A 167 -12.86 -13.40 -10.90
N ALA A 168 -11.93 -14.11 -11.54
CA ALA A 168 -10.66 -13.55 -11.98
C ALA A 168 -10.84 -12.36 -12.92
N MET A 169 -11.72 -12.49 -13.93
CA MET A 169 -12.04 -11.40 -14.87
C MET A 169 -12.58 -10.16 -14.13
N GLN A 170 -13.52 -10.34 -13.20
CA GLN A 170 -14.06 -9.23 -12.39
C GLN A 170 -12.99 -8.60 -11.49
N GLY A 171 -12.13 -9.41 -10.88
CA GLY A 171 -11.02 -8.92 -10.05
C GLY A 171 -10.06 -8.04 -10.85
N PHE A 172 -9.59 -8.53 -12.01
CA PHE A 172 -8.73 -7.75 -12.89
C PHE A 172 -9.41 -6.49 -13.43
N ALA A 173 -10.70 -6.55 -13.76
CA ALA A 173 -11.46 -5.39 -14.21
C ALA A 173 -11.57 -4.31 -13.12
N LYS A 174 -11.83 -4.69 -11.86
CA LYS A 174 -11.92 -3.76 -10.72
C LYS A 174 -10.63 -2.99 -10.48
N ILE A 175 -9.47 -3.64 -10.67
CA ILE A 175 -8.16 -3.00 -10.47
C ILE A 175 -7.66 -2.24 -11.71
N GLY A 176 -8.42 -2.30 -12.82
CA GLY A 176 -8.12 -1.60 -14.08
C GLY A 176 -7.20 -2.36 -15.05
N ASN A 177 -6.86 -3.63 -14.78
CA ASN A 177 -6.00 -4.41 -15.67
C ASN A 177 -6.82 -5.11 -16.77
N THR A 178 -7.15 -4.36 -17.82
CA THR A 178 -7.95 -4.83 -18.96
C THR A 178 -7.29 -5.97 -19.73
N ALA A 179 -5.95 -5.97 -19.83
CA ALA A 179 -5.20 -7.04 -20.50
C ALA A 179 -5.32 -8.38 -19.74
N ALA A 180 -5.17 -8.36 -18.41
CA ALA A 180 -5.34 -9.54 -17.59
C ALA A 180 -6.80 -10.03 -17.57
N ALA A 181 -7.77 -9.10 -17.53
CA ALA A 181 -9.19 -9.42 -17.65
C ALA A 181 -9.51 -10.09 -19.00
N GLY A 182 -8.90 -9.62 -20.10
CA GLY A 182 -8.99 -10.24 -21.42
C GLY A 182 -8.49 -11.69 -21.43
N ARG A 183 -7.29 -11.94 -20.86
CA ARG A 183 -6.75 -13.31 -20.74
C ARG A 183 -7.65 -14.24 -19.93
N ALA A 184 -8.25 -13.74 -18.85
CA ALA A 184 -9.21 -14.52 -18.06
C ALA A 184 -10.49 -14.84 -18.85
N ARG A 185 -10.98 -13.88 -19.65
CA ARG A 185 -12.11 -14.08 -20.56
C ARG A 185 -11.80 -15.11 -21.64
N ASP A 186 -10.64 -15.04 -22.28
CA ASP A 186 -10.24 -16.00 -23.31
C ASP A 186 -10.23 -17.43 -22.76
N ARG A 187 -9.80 -17.60 -21.51
CA ARG A 187 -9.86 -18.90 -20.83
C ARG A 187 -11.30 -19.40 -20.64
N VAL A 188 -12.23 -18.53 -20.27
CA VAL A 188 -13.66 -18.89 -20.17
C VAL A 188 -14.21 -19.33 -21.53
N VAL A 189 -13.91 -18.57 -22.59
CA VAL A 189 -14.35 -18.91 -23.97
C VAL A 189 -13.77 -20.25 -24.43
N GLU A 190 -12.51 -20.54 -24.09
CA GLU A 190 -11.88 -21.83 -24.39
C GLU A 190 -12.59 -23.00 -23.69
N LEU A 191 -12.96 -22.82 -22.41
CA LEU A 191 -13.72 -23.82 -21.66
C LEU A 191 -15.09 -24.08 -22.29
N ASP A 192 -15.76 -23.02 -22.75
CA ASP A 192 -17.07 -23.12 -23.41
C ASP A 192 -16.98 -23.90 -24.74
N ARG A 193 -15.94 -23.63 -25.54
CA ARG A 193 -15.71 -24.35 -26.81
C ARG A 193 -15.50 -25.85 -26.60
N ARG A 194 -14.84 -26.26 -25.51
CA ARG A 194 -14.62 -27.67 -25.19
C ARG A 194 -15.91 -28.40 -24.77
N GLN A 195 -16.89 -27.69 -24.21
CA GLN A 195 -18.16 -28.29 -23.77
C GLN A 195 -19.23 -28.40 -24.85
N ALA A 196 -19.21 -27.51 -25.85
CA ALA A 196 -20.17 -27.52 -26.94
C ALA A 196 -20.44 -28.93 -27.54
N PRO A 197 -19.44 -29.76 -27.87
CA PRO A 197 -19.69 -31.08 -28.45
C PRO A 197 -20.37 -32.07 -27.49
N LEU A 198 -20.10 -31.99 -26.18
CA LEU A 198 -20.74 -32.86 -25.18
C LEU A 198 -22.23 -32.55 -25.04
N GLY A 199 -22.58 -31.26 -25.06
CA GLY A 199 -23.98 -30.82 -25.09
C GLY A 199 -24.71 -31.42 -26.29
N TRP A 200 -24.14 -31.27 -27.49
CA TRP A 200 -24.68 -31.87 -28.71
C TRP A 200 -24.81 -33.39 -28.63
N ALA A 201 -23.80 -34.09 -28.12
CA ALA A 201 -23.83 -35.53 -27.96
C ALA A 201 -24.97 -36.00 -27.03
N LEU A 202 -25.15 -35.34 -25.87
CA LEU A 202 -26.22 -35.67 -24.93
C LEU A 202 -27.61 -35.38 -25.53
N THR A 203 -27.77 -34.28 -26.26
CA THR A 203 -29.03 -33.96 -26.95
C THR A 203 -29.35 -35.01 -28.02
N LEU A 204 -28.37 -35.44 -28.80
CA LEU A 204 -28.54 -36.50 -29.81
C LEU A 204 -28.91 -37.85 -29.18
N VAL A 205 -28.28 -38.23 -28.06
CA VAL A 205 -28.64 -39.44 -27.32
C VAL A 205 -30.06 -39.36 -26.75
N GLY A 206 -30.44 -38.21 -26.18
CA GLY A 206 -31.80 -37.98 -25.70
C GLY A 206 -32.86 -38.13 -26.81
N LEU A 207 -32.61 -37.51 -27.98
CA LEU A 207 -33.45 -37.65 -29.16
C LEU A 207 -33.56 -39.11 -29.63
N ALA A 208 -32.45 -39.85 -29.67
CA ALA A 208 -32.44 -41.26 -30.06
C ALA A 208 -33.27 -42.13 -29.08
N LEU A 209 -33.21 -41.87 -27.78
CA LEU A 209 -34.00 -42.58 -26.77
C LEU A 209 -35.50 -42.29 -26.89
N ILE A 210 -35.87 -41.03 -27.15
CA ILE A 210 -37.28 -40.65 -27.40
C ILE A 210 -37.79 -41.32 -28.68
N ALA A 211 -37.02 -41.28 -29.77
CA ALA A 211 -37.40 -41.93 -31.02
C ALA A 211 -37.58 -43.45 -30.84
N ARG A 212 -36.71 -44.09 -30.04
CA ARG A 212 -36.81 -45.51 -29.70
C ARG A 212 -38.05 -45.83 -28.88
N SER A 213 -38.42 -44.98 -27.91
CA SER A 213 -39.61 -45.18 -27.08
C SER A 213 -40.90 -45.03 -27.89
N LEU A 214 -40.96 -44.05 -28.80
CA LEU A 214 -42.08 -43.86 -29.72
C LEU A 214 -42.27 -45.06 -30.64
N ARG A 215 -41.18 -45.58 -31.25
CA ARG A 215 -41.25 -46.81 -32.06
C ARG A 215 -41.80 -48.00 -31.28
N ARG A 216 -41.35 -48.19 -30.04
CA ARG A 216 -41.85 -49.28 -29.18
C ARG A 216 -43.33 -49.15 -28.89
N ARG A 217 -43.82 -47.94 -28.59
CA ARG A 217 -45.25 -47.69 -28.33
C ARG A 217 -46.11 -47.95 -29.55
N LEU A 218 -45.67 -47.52 -30.74
CA LEU A 218 -46.38 -47.78 -32.00
C LEU A 218 -46.46 -49.28 -32.31
N ALA A 219 -45.38 -50.03 -32.05
CA ALA A 219 -45.37 -51.49 -32.26
C ALA A 219 -46.32 -52.23 -31.30
N THR A 220 -46.44 -51.79 -30.04
CA THR A 220 -47.37 -52.41 -29.07
C THR A 220 -48.83 -51.97 -29.25
N GLY A 221 -49.07 -50.74 -29.71
CA GLY A 221 -50.43 -50.22 -29.93
C GLY A 221 -51.11 -50.76 -31.18
N ALA A 222 -50.35 -51.27 -32.16
CA ALA A 222 -50.89 -51.93 -33.35
C ALA A 222 -51.31 -53.40 -33.12
N ALA A 223 -51.07 -53.96 -31.93
CA ALA A 223 -51.37 -55.35 -31.58
C ALA A 223 -52.63 -55.50 -30.69
N ALA A 224 -53.37 -54.41 -30.46
CA ALA A 224 -54.64 -54.37 -29.76
C ALA A 224 -55.74 -53.94 -30.73
#